data_AF-A0AA90NMV8-F1
#
_entry.id   AF-A0AA90NMV8-F1
#
_cell.length_a   1.000
_cell.length_b   1.000
_cell.length_c   1.000
_cell.angle_alpha   90.00
_cell.angle_beta   90.00
_cell.angle_gamma   90.00
#
_symmetry.space_group_name_H-M   'P 1'
#
loop_
_entity.id
_entity.type
_entity.pdbx_description
1 polymer ?
#
loop_
_entity_poly.entity_id
_entity_poly.type
_entity_poly.pdbx_seq_one_letter_code
_entity_poly.pdbx_strand_id
1 'polypeptide(L)'
;MMKKLRDIAFSITFIMMGFILPHQAYGHCQIPCGIYDDHSRVQAMLEDVATIEKSVTLIVKLSGKTDAQSNNQIVRWVVNKEKHAQNIISTISDYFLTQRVQPNQKDYSERLIKHHSVIIAAMKAKQNADISYVTSLKKTIEALSSYYPEHKH
;
A
#
# COMPACT_ATOMS: atom_id res chain seq x y z
N MET A 1 10.97 28.91 -47.49
CA MET A 1 11.23 27.53 -47.05
C MET A 1 11.70 27.45 -45.59
N MET A 2 12.68 28.27 -45.18
CA MET A 2 13.25 28.25 -43.81
C MET A 2 12.28 28.59 -42.66
N LYS A 3 11.29 29.47 -42.87
CA LYS A 3 10.27 29.78 -41.83
C LYS A 3 9.37 28.57 -41.51
N LYS A 4 8.90 27.83 -42.52
CA LYS A 4 8.11 26.60 -42.33
C LYS A 4 8.90 25.51 -41.61
N LEU A 5 10.20 25.38 -41.89
CA LEU A 5 11.08 24.44 -41.17
C LEU A 5 11.27 24.82 -39.70
N ARG A 6 11.35 26.12 -39.39
CA ARG A 6 11.42 26.61 -38.01
C ARG A 6 10.12 26.36 -37.25
N ASP A 7 8.97 26.61 -37.88
CA ASP A 7 7.67 26.44 -37.23
C ASP A 7 7.33 24.94 -37.01
N ILE A 8 7.77 24.05 -37.92
CA ILE A 8 7.73 22.59 -37.73
C ILE A 8 8.69 22.16 -36.62
N ALA A 9 9.90 22.69 -36.57
CA ALA A 9 10.87 22.38 -35.51
C ALA A 9 10.34 22.78 -34.13
N PHE A 10 9.72 23.95 -34.00
CA PHE A 10 9.04 24.40 -32.76
C PHE A 10 7.86 23.50 -32.36
N SER A 11 7.08 23.04 -33.34
CA SER A 11 5.96 22.12 -33.08
C SER A 11 6.43 20.75 -32.62
N ILE A 12 7.54 20.24 -33.18
CA ILE A 12 8.15 18.96 -32.76
C ILE A 12 8.77 19.08 -31.35
N THR A 13 9.39 20.22 -31.02
CA THR A 13 9.92 20.45 -29.66
C THR A 13 8.81 20.55 -28.62
N PHE A 14 7.67 21.14 -28.97
CA PHE A 14 6.51 21.23 -28.08
C PHE A 14 5.85 19.86 -27.82
N ILE A 15 5.80 18.99 -28.83
CA ILE A 15 5.27 17.62 -28.70
C ILE A 15 6.21 16.72 -27.87
N MET A 16 7.53 16.87 -27.99
CA MET A 16 8.49 16.12 -27.16
C MET A 16 8.43 16.49 -25.67
N MET A 17 8.05 17.73 -25.34
CA MET A 17 7.96 18.20 -23.94
C MET A 17 6.77 17.57 -23.18
N GLY A 18 5.73 17.10 -23.89
CA GLY A 18 4.51 16.51 -23.32
C GLY A 18 4.68 15.08 -22.76
N PHE A 19 5.83 14.44 -22.98
CA PHE A 19 6.08 13.06 -22.53
C PHE A 19 6.81 12.94 -21.19
N ILE A 20 7.10 14.05 -20.50
CA ILE A 20 7.69 14.05 -19.15
C ILE A 20 6.59 14.14 -18.08
N LEU A 21 5.49 13.39 -18.25
CA LEU A 21 4.59 13.15 -17.13
C LEU A 21 5.34 12.23 -16.16
N PRO A 22 5.58 12.65 -14.90
CA PRO A 22 6.13 11.76 -13.90
C PRO A 22 5.14 10.60 -13.74
N HIS A 23 5.50 9.43 -14.25
CA HIS A 23 4.83 8.21 -13.86
C HIS A 23 5.02 8.11 -12.35
N GLN A 24 3.92 8.09 -11.60
CA GLN A 24 3.96 7.81 -10.17
C GLN A 24 4.43 6.36 -9.98
N ALA A 25 5.74 6.17 -10.03
CA ALA A 25 6.39 4.96 -9.64
C ALA A 25 6.41 4.97 -8.11
N TYR A 26 5.44 4.25 -7.56
CA TYR A 26 5.50 3.71 -6.21
C TYR A 26 6.97 3.33 -5.86
N GLY A 27 7.50 3.67 -4.70
CA GLY A 27 8.85 3.20 -4.35
C GLY A 27 8.82 1.69 -4.08
N HIS A 28 9.29 0.87 -5.03
CA HIS A 28 9.20 -0.61 -4.97
C HIS A 28 10.39 -1.33 -5.64
N CYS A 29 11.40 -0.59 -6.11
CA CYS A 29 12.38 -1.12 -7.07
C CYS A 29 13.62 -1.76 -6.45
N GLN A 30 13.75 -1.79 -5.11
CA GLN A 30 14.90 -2.37 -4.37
C GLN A 30 16.30 -1.89 -4.84
N ILE A 31 16.35 -0.73 -5.48
CA ILE A 31 17.55 0.00 -5.90
C ILE A 31 17.45 1.44 -5.37
N PRO A 32 18.56 2.19 -5.21
CA PRO A 32 18.52 3.56 -4.74
C PRO A 32 17.98 4.51 -5.83
N CYS A 33 16.68 4.41 -6.12
CA CYS A 33 16.03 5.20 -7.16
C CYS A 33 15.70 6.63 -6.72
N GLY A 34 15.74 6.94 -5.42
CA GLY A 34 15.47 8.29 -4.91
C GLY A 34 13.99 8.70 -4.93
N ILE A 35 13.09 7.83 -5.39
CA ILE A 35 11.66 8.11 -5.55
C ILE A 35 10.90 7.43 -4.41
N TYR A 36 10.43 8.23 -3.45
CA TYR A 36 9.73 7.78 -2.25
C TYR A 36 8.47 8.62 -2.04
N ASP A 37 7.38 7.95 -1.71
CA ASP A 37 6.14 8.59 -1.26
C ASP A 37 5.61 7.79 -0.07
N ASP A 38 6.26 7.99 1.08
CA ASP A 38 6.01 7.25 2.30
C ASP A 38 4.57 7.44 2.79
N HIS A 39 4.03 8.66 2.64
CA HIS A 39 2.67 8.99 3.04
C HIS A 39 1.65 8.19 2.23
N SER A 40 1.77 8.20 0.90
CA SER A 40 0.88 7.43 0.02
C SER A 40 0.98 5.93 0.29
N ARG A 41 2.15 5.41 0.72
CA ARG A 41 2.25 4.00 1.14
C ARG A 41 1.45 3.70 2.39
N VAL A 42 1.44 4.60 3.37
CA VAL A 42 0.59 4.45 4.56
C VAL A 42 -0.89 4.48 4.16
N GLN A 43 -1.30 5.41 3.29
CA GLN A 43 -2.68 5.47 2.81
C GLN A 43 -3.10 4.20 2.05
N ALA A 44 -2.26 3.70 1.15
CA ALA A 44 -2.53 2.45 0.43
C ALA A 44 -2.70 1.26 1.39
N MET A 45 -1.90 1.17 2.47
CA MET A 45 -2.11 0.14 3.50
C MET A 45 -3.44 0.32 4.24
N LEU A 46 -3.90 1.55 4.48
CA LEU A 46 -5.22 1.81 5.07
C LEU A 46 -6.36 1.43 4.11
N GLU A 47 -6.18 1.61 2.81
CA GLU A 47 -7.12 1.13 1.79
C GLU A 47 -7.17 -0.41 1.73
N ASP A 48 -6.02 -1.08 1.83
CA ASP A 48 -5.93 -2.54 1.98
C ASP A 48 -6.71 -3.00 3.23
N VAL A 49 -6.58 -2.28 4.36
CA VAL A 49 -7.34 -2.56 5.58
C VAL A 49 -8.85 -2.43 5.38
N ALA A 50 -9.31 -1.37 4.71
CA ALA A 50 -10.74 -1.22 4.40
C ALA A 50 -11.28 -2.38 3.54
N THR A 51 -10.45 -2.89 2.63
CA THR A 51 -10.80 -4.06 1.81
C THR A 51 -10.83 -5.36 2.62
N ILE A 52 -9.90 -5.53 3.56
CA ILE A 52 -9.88 -6.63 4.53
C ILE A 52 -11.15 -6.58 5.41
N GLU A 53 -11.52 -5.40 5.90
CA GLU A 53 -12.72 -5.17 6.73
C GLU A 53 -13.99 -5.61 6.00
N LYS A 54 -14.13 -5.19 4.74
CA LYS A 54 -15.24 -5.61 3.88
C LYS A 54 -15.26 -7.11 3.65
N SER A 55 -14.11 -7.71 3.38
CA SER A 55 -13.98 -9.15 3.16
C SER A 55 -14.39 -9.94 4.41
N VAL A 56 -13.90 -9.55 5.59
CA VAL A 56 -14.27 -10.17 6.88
C VAL A 56 -15.78 -10.06 7.14
N THR A 57 -16.36 -8.87 6.95
CA THR A 57 -17.80 -8.64 7.14
C THR A 57 -18.64 -9.55 6.24
N LEU A 58 -18.23 -9.72 4.98
CA LEU A 58 -18.94 -10.58 4.03
C LEU A 58 -18.75 -12.07 4.33
N ILE A 59 -17.58 -12.50 4.80
CA ILE A 59 -17.37 -13.87 5.31
C ILE A 59 -18.34 -14.16 6.45
N VAL A 60 -18.43 -13.28 7.45
CA VAL A 60 -19.33 -13.46 8.59
C VAL A 60 -20.79 -13.49 8.15
N LYS A 61 -21.21 -12.58 7.26
CA LYS A 61 -22.60 -12.51 6.75
C LYS A 61 -23.01 -13.76 5.95
N LEU A 62 -22.07 -14.38 5.25
CA LEU A 62 -22.32 -15.58 4.45
C LEU A 62 -22.17 -16.87 5.26
N SER A 63 -21.47 -16.80 6.41
CA SER A 63 -21.30 -17.94 7.31
C SER A 63 -22.66 -18.48 7.76
N GLY A 64 -22.84 -19.80 7.67
CA GLY A 64 -24.11 -20.48 7.98
C GLY A 64 -25.05 -20.68 6.79
N LYS A 65 -24.78 -20.05 5.63
CA LYS A 65 -25.46 -20.40 4.38
C LYS A 65 -24.84 -21.65 3.76
N THR A 66 -25.68 -22.51 3.19
CA THR A 66 -25.24 -23.80 2.62
C THR A 66 -25.34 -23.85 1.09
N ASP A 67 -25.87 -22.80 0.45
CA ASP A 67 -25.99 -22.75 -1.00
C ASP A 67 -24.62 -22.60 -1.68
N ALA A 68 -24.49 -23.18 -2.88
CA ALA A 68 -23.23 -23.21 -3.63
C ALA A 68 -22.69 -21.81 -3.94
N GLN A 69 -23.57 -20.83 -4.16
CA GLN A 69 -23.15 -19.48 -4.47
C GLN A 69 -22.52 -18.80 -3.25
N SER A 70 -23.12 -18.94 -2.07
CA SER A 70 -22.54 -18.44 -0.81
C SER A 70 -21.17 -19.05 -0.53
N ASN A 71 -21.01 -20.37 -0.74
CA ASN A 71 -19.72 -21.05 -0.58
C ASN A 71 -18.66 -20.49 -1.53
N ASN A 72 -19.00 -20.30 -2.81
CA ASN A 72 -18.10 -19.68 -3.78
C ASN A 72 -17.69 -18.25 -3.38
N GLN A 73 -18.62 -17.46 -2.83
CA GLN A 73 -18.33 -16.10 -2.38
C GLN A 73 -17.43 -16.10 -1.15
N ILE A 74 -17.64 -16.98 -0.18
CA ILE A 74 -16.77 -17.09 1.01
C ILE A 74 -15.32 -17.34 0.57
N VAL A 75 -15.08 -18.30 -0.33
CA VAL A 75 -13.73 -18.60 -0.83
C VAL A 75 -13.10 -17.37 -1.47
N ARG A 76 -13.84 -16.62 -2.31
CA ARG A 76 -13.34 -15.38 -2.92
C ARG A 76 -12.98 -14.32 -1.88
N TRP A 77 -13.81 -14.14 -0.86
CA TRP A 77 -13.53 -13.16 0.20
C TRP A 77 -12.35 -13.57 1.08
N VAL A 78 -12.15 -14.85 1.35
CA VAL A 78 -10.94 -15.36 2.03
C VAL A 78 -9.70 -15.06 1.20
N VAL A 79 -9.69 -15.43 -0.08
CA VAL A 79 -8.56 -15.16 -0.98
C VAL A 79 -8.27 -13.66 -1.09
N ASN A 80 -9.30 -12.83 -1.22
CA ASN A 80 -9.16 -11.39 -1.30
C ASN A 80 -8.55 -10.81 -0.02
N LYS A 81 -9.10 -11.16 1.15
CA LYS A 81 -8.57 -10.77 2.46
C LYS A 81 -7.10 -11.14 2.60
N GLU A 82 -6.74 -12.36 2.22
CA GLU A 82 -5.37 -12.83 2.35
C GLU A 82 -4.40 -12.12 1.43
N LYS A 83 -4.83 -11.78 0.20
CA LYS A 83 -4.04 -11.00 -0.75
C LYS A 83 -3.75 -9.61 -0.22
N HIS A 84 -4.77 -8.89 0.26
CA HIS A 84 -4.59 -7.54 0.81
C HIS A 84 -3.76 -7.54 2.09
N ALA A 85 -3.96 -8.51 3.00
CA ALA A 85 -3.11 -8.64 4.17
C ALA A 85 -1.64 -8.92 3.80
N GLN A 86 -1.41 -9.71 2.75
CA GLN A 86 -0.06 -9.96 2.25
C GLN A 86 0.58 -8.71 1.64
N ASN A 87 -0.17 -7.89 0.92
CA ASN A 87 0.33 -6.63 0.36
C ASN A 87 0.85 -5.68 1.47
N ILE A 88 0.14 -5.60 2.60
CA ILE A 88 0.58 -4.84 3.77
C ILE A 88 1.91 -5.41 4.32
N ILE A 89 2.00 -6.73 4.50
CA ILE A 89 3.23 -7.39 4.99
C ILE A 89 4.41 -7.09 4.07
N SER A 90 4.22 -7.22 2.76
CA SER A 90 5.25 -6.91 1.76
C SER A 90 5.62 -5.44 1.74
N THR A 91 4.65 -4.52 1.86
CA THR A 91 4.94 -3.08 1.93
C THR A 91 5.80 -2.75 3.15
N ILE A 92 5.47 -3.28 4.33
CA ILE A 92 6.31 -3.06 5.51
C ILE A 92 7.69 -3.68 5.33
N SER A 93 7.77 -4.91 4.84
CA SER A 93 9.03 -5.66 4.75
C SER A 93 9.96 -5.09 3.66
N ASP A 94 9.44 -4.92 2.45
CA ASP A 94 10.23 -4.65 1.24
C ASP A 94 10.47 -3.16 1.00
N TYR A 95 9.64 -2.29 1.59
CA TYR A 95 9.77 -0.84 1.47
C TYR A 95 10.22 -0.20 2.77
N PHE A 96 9.45 -0.34 3.85
CA PHE A 96 9.76 0.41 5.07
C PHE A 96 10.98 -0.15 5.81
N LEU A 97 11.00 -1.45 6.11
CA LEU A 97 12.07 -2.06 6.91
C LEU A 97 13.42 -2.11 6.19
N THR A 98 13.43 -2.27 4.88
CA THR A 98 14.66 -2.32 4.07
C THR A 98 15.15 -0.95 3.62
N GLN A 99 14.26 0.04 3.45
CA GLN A 99 14.62 1.32 2.82
C GLN A 99 14.41 2.54 3.73
N ARG A 100 13.46 2.52 4.66
CA ARG A 100 13.08 3.70 5.47
C ARG A 100 13.51 3.63 6.94
N VAL A 101 13.54 2.44 7.52
CA VAL A 101 14.01 2.20 8.89
C VAL A 101 15.51 1.96 8.87
N GLN A 102 16.29 2.96 9.27
CA GLN A 102 17.75 2.94 9.17
C GLN A 102 18.41 2.69 10.54
N PRO A 103 19.42 1.80 10.64
CA PRO A 103 20.05 1.44 11.91
C PRO A 103 20.68 2.60 12.69
N ASN A 104 21.03 3.69 12.01
CA ASN A 104 21.66 4.88 12.61
C ASN A 104 20.65 5.93 13.14
N GLN A 105 19.35 5.71 12.99
CA GLN A 105 18.32 6.61 13.50
C GLN A 105 18.24 6.53 15.03
N LYS A 106 18.07 7.68 15.70
CA LYS A 106 17.97 7.75 17.17
C LYS A 106 16.80 6.93 17.72
N ASP A 107 15.71 6.84 16.97
CA ASP A 107 14.48 6.10 17.29
C ASP A 107 14.39 4.73 16.60
N TYR A 108 15.51 4.16 16.15
CA TYR A 108 15.56 2.91 15.38
C TYR A 108 14.77 1.76 16.03
N SER A 109 15.01 1.48 17.32
CA SER A 109 14.32 0.40 18.03
C SER A 109 12.81 0.61 18.10
N GLU A 110 12.36 1.85 18.35
CA GLU A 110 10.93 2.18 18.41
C GLU A 110 10.28 2.01 17.04
N ARG A 111 10.92 2.52 15.98
CA ARG A 111 10.45 2.35 14.60
C ARG A 111 10.37 0.88 14.22
N LEU A 112 11.41 0.10 14.52
CA LEU A 112 11.45 -1.33 14.21
C LEU A 112 10.28 -2.06 14.87
N ILE A 113 10.03 -1.80 16.16
CA ILE A 113 8.91 -2.41 16.90
C ILE A 113 7.56 -2.04 16.28
N LYS A 114 7.35 -0.76 15.96
CA LYS A 114 6.06 -0.30 15.39
C LYS A 114 5.80 -0.87 14.00
N HIS A 115 6.81 -0.92 13.13
CA HIS A 115 6.67 -1.54 11.80
C HIS A 115 6.45 -3.05 11.91
N HIS A 116 7.21 -3.74 12.76
CA HIS A 116 7.02 -5.18 12.98
C HIS A 116 5.62 -5.51 13.54
N SER A 117 5.07 -4.63 14.39
CA SER A 117 3.71 -4.77 14.91
C SER A 117 2.65 -4.78 13.81
N VAL A 118 2.84 -3.99 12.74
CA VAL A 118 1.95 -4.03 11.57
C VAL A 118 2.00 -5.39 10.87
N ILE A 119 3.20 -5.98 10.71
CA ILE A 119 3.34 -7.32 10.11
C ILE A 119 2.57 -8.37 10.92
N ILE A 120 2.72 -8.36 12.24
CA ILE A 120 2.02 -9.30 13.14
C ILE A 120 0.50 -9.10 13.04
N ALA A 121 0.04 -7.85 13.09
CA ALA A 121 -1.38 -7.55 13.01
C ALA A 121 -1.98 -7.94 11.64
N ALA A 122 -1.24 -7.74 10.56
CA ALA A 122 -1.65 -8.12 9.21
C ALA A 122 -1.76 -9.64 9.08
N MET A 123 -0.79 -10.39 9.61
CA MET A 123 -0.85 -11.85 9.68
C MET A 123 -2.04 -12.35 10.51
N LYS A 124 -2.37 -11.71 11.64
CA LYS A 124 -3.58 -12.06 12.41
C LYS A 124 -4.87 -11.79 11.63
N ALA A 125 -4.99 -10.64 10.97
CA ALA A 125 -6.14 -10.34 10.10
C ALA A 125 -6.21 -11.30 8.90
N LYS A 126 -5.06 -11.76 8.40
CA LYS A 126 -4.95 -12.78 7.34
C LYS A 126 -5.54 -14.13 7.78
N GLN A 127 -5.28 -14.55 9.01
CA GLN A 127 -5.67 -15.87 9.51
C GLN A 127 -7.09 -15.94 10.08
N ASN A 128 -7.66 -14.80 10.50
CA ASN A 128 -8.91 -14.78 11.27
C ASN A 128 -10.06 -14.06 10.52
N ALA A 129 -11.30 -14.34 10.92
CA ALA A 129 -12.50 -13.68 10.42
C ALA A 129 -13.23 -12.83 11.49
N ASP A 130 -12.52 -12.49 12.58
CA ASP A 130 -13.02 -11.58 13.61
C ASP A 130 -12.57 -10.14 13.30
N ILE A 131 -13.53 -9.21 13.34
CA ILE A 131 -13.33 -7.80 13.00
C ILE A 131 -12.31 -7.11 13.93
N SER A 132 -12.15 -7.59 15.16
CA SER A 132 -11.20 -7.04 16.14
C SER A 132 -9.74 -7.12 15.66
N TYR A 133 -9.39 -8.13 14.87
CA TYR A 133 -8.06 -8.22 14.25
C TYR A 133 -7.85 -7.17 13.17
N VAL A 134 -8.91 -6.80 12.44
CA VAL A 134 -8.88 -5.74 11.43
C VAL A 134 -8.75 -4.37 12.10
N THR A 135 -9.50 -4.12 13.18
CA THR A 135 -9.36 -2.90 13.99
C THR A 135 -7.96 -2.75 14.57
N SER A 136 -7.38 -3.86 15.06
CA SER A 136 -6.00 -3.87 15.59
C SER A 136 -4.99 -3.54 14.50
N LEU A 137 -5.14 -4.13 13.31
CA LEU A 137 -4.30 -3.82 12.15
C LEU A 137 -4.38 -2.34 11.75
N LYS A 138 -5.59 -1.80 11.63
CA LYS A 138 -5.81 -0.38 11.34
C LYS A 138 -5.04 0.52 12.30
N LYS A 139 -5.20 0.29 13.61
CA LYS A 139 -4.53 1.06 14.66
C LYS A 139 -3.01 0.99 14.55
N THR A 140 -2.43 -0.17 14.22
CA THR A 140 -0.98 -0.30 14.05
C THR A 140 -0.46 0.48 12.83
N ILE A 141 -1.24 0.57 11.74
CA ILE A 141 -0.87 1.35 10.56
C ILE A 141 -0.99 2.84 10.83
N GLU A 142 -2.07 3.29 11.48
CA GLU A 142 -2.25 4.70 11.89
C GLU A 142 -1.13 5.18 12.82
N ALA A 143 -0.58 4.29 13.65
CA ALA A 143 0.56 4.60 14.50
C ALA A 143 1.86 4.89 13.71
N LEU A 144 1.92 4.56 12.41
CA LEU A 144 3.03 4.94 11.53
C LEU A 144 2.88 6.35 10.95
N SER A 145 1.68 6.95 10.96
CA SER A 145 1.43 8.24 10.32
C SER A 145 2.29 9.37 10.90
N SER A 146 2.66 9.31 12.18
CA SER A 146 3.57 10.29 12.79
C SER A 146 4.98 10.27 12.20
N TYR A 147 5.39 9.14 11.62
CA TYR A 147 6.70 8.99 10.97
C TYR A 147 6.70 9.43 9.51
N TYR A 148 5.53 9.44 8.88
CA TYR A 148 5.34 9.67 7.44
C TYR A 148 4.21 10.68 7.21
N PRO A 149 4.41 11.94 7.66
CA PRO A 149 3.42 12.99 7.48
C PRO A 149 3.22 13.32 6.00
N GLU A 150 2.05 13.86 5.68
CA GLU A 150 1.77 14.37 4.33
C GLU A 150 2.76 15.49 3.98
N HIS A 151 3.38 15.39 2.81
CA HIS A 151 4.19 16.48 2.27
C HIS A 151 3.26 17.50 1.62
N LYS A 152 3.06 18.65 2.27
CA LYS A 152 2.41 19.79 1.61
C LYS A 152 3.39 20.40 0.62
N HIS A 153 3.07 20.28 -0.66
CA HIS A 153 3.76 20.96 -1.76
C HIS A 153 3.42 22.44 -1.80
#